data_AF-A0A0N9I362-F1
#
_entry.id   AF-A0A0N9I362-F1
#
_cell.length_a   1.000
_cell.length_b   1.000
_cell.length_c   1.000
_cell.angle_alpha   90.00
_cell.angle_beta   90.00
_cell.angle_gamma   90.00
#
_symmetry.space_group_name_H-M   'P 1'
#
loop_
_entity.id
_entity.type
_entity.pdbx_description
1 polymer ?
#
loop_
_entity_poly.entity_id
_entity_poly.type
_entity_poly.pdbx_seq_one_letter_code
_entity_poly.pdbx_strand_id
1 'polypeptide(L)'
;MTQQRRRLLVVVHVLTSVSGIGATLAVVLVLALGLSTPDAEGRDALLGIADDIQHLLGIPLLSTAVLIGVLSAIYSPWGLFKHTWVLKKLVLTLVNLAMAIFLTGPRILETADLPTAWLVFGALVAQLVLYLLATGLSVFKPKGLVGEKAATRMVGTG
;
A
#
# COMPACT_ATOMS: atom_id res chain seq x y z
N MET A 1 -0.30 -26.89 -5.10
CA MET A 1 -0.44 -25.99 -3.93
C MET A 1 -1.79 -26.26 -3.28
N THR A 2 -1.84 -26.58 -1.99
CA THR A 2 -3.09 -26.94 -1.28
C THR A 2 -4.00 -25.71 -1.11
N GLN A 3 -5.32 -25.88 -1.24
CA GLN A 3 -6.34 -24.81 -1.14
C GLN A 3 -6.19 -23.93 0.12
N GLN A 4 -5.70 -24.52 1.21
CA GLN A 4 -5.44 -23.82 2.49
C GLN A 4 -4.36 -22.73 2.37
N ARG A 5 -3.22 -23.00 1.71
CA ARG A 5 -2.15 -22.00 1.53
C ARG A 5 -2.63 -20.79 0.73
N ARG A 6 -3.50 -21.00 -0.25
CA ARG A 6 -4.10 -19.92 -1.07
C ARG A 6 -5.03 -19.04 -0.24
N ARG A 7 -5.85 -19.62 0.64
CA ARG A 7 -6.72 -18.85 1.56
C ARG A 7 -5.89 -18.04 2.55
N LEU A 8 -4.83 -18.64 3.09
CA LEU A 8 -3.95 -17.98 4.07
C LEU A 8 -3.24 -16.77 3.47
N LEU A 9 -2.73 -16.88 2.23
CA LEU A 9 -2.16 -15.74 1.49
C LEU A 9 -3.18 -14.62 1.25
N VAL A 10 -4.43 -14.95 0.94
CA VAL A 10 -5.50 -13.94 0.74
C VAL A 10 -5.83 -13.24 2.05
N VAL A 11 -5.97 -13.98 3.16
CA VAL A 11 -6.22 -13.41 4.49
C VAL A 11 -5.09 -12.47 4.91
N VAL A 12 -3.84 -12.94 4.81
CA VAL A 12 -2.67 -12.10 5.11
C VAL A 12 -2.68 -10.86 4.23
N HIS A 13 -2.88 -11.01 2.91
CA HIS A 13 -2.92 -9.87 2.01
C HIS A 13 -4.01 -8.85 2.36
N VAL A 14 -5.23 -9.31 2.66
CA VAL A 14 -6.34 -8.43 3.06
C VAL A 14 -6.03 -7.73 4.37
N LEU A 15 -5.54 -8.46 5.38
CA LEU A 15 -5.15 -7.88 6.67
C LEU A 15 -4.07 -6.81 6.49
N THR A 16 -3.06 -7.04 5.64
CA THR A 16 -2.00 -6.05 5.40
C THR A 16 -2.50 -4.83 4.61
N SER A 17 -3.40 -5.01 3.64
CA SER A 17 -4.00 -3.88 2.91
C SER A 17 -4.90 -3.05 3.82
N VAL A 18 -5.74 -3.71 4.63
CA VAL A 18 -6.67 -3.04 5.56
C VAL A 18 -5.90 -2.34 6.68
N SER A 19 -4.84 -2.94 7.21
CA SER A 19 -4.01 -2.31 8.23
C SER A 19 -3.25 -1.11 7.67
N GLY A 20 -2.73 -1.17 6.44
CA GLY A 20 -2.07 -0.04 5.79
C GLY A 20 -3.00 1.16 5.56
N ILE A 21 -4.24 0.91 5.10
CA ILE A 21 -5.26 1.96 4.96
C ILE A 21 -5.64 2.53 6.33
N GLY A 22 -5.87 1.67 7.32
CA GLY A 22 -6.21 2.09 8.68
C GLY A 22 -5.12 2.94 9.33
N ALA A 23 -3.85 2.55 9.20
CA ALA A 23 -2.71 3.33 9.68
C ALA A 23 -2.65 4.71 9.04
N THR A 24 -2.82 4.78 7.71
CA THR A 24 -2.79 6.04 6.96
C THR A 24 -3.95 6.96 7.38
N LEU A 25 -5.17 6.41 7.53
CA LEU A 25 -6.33 7.16 8.02
C LEU A 25 -6.14 7.65 9.45
N ALA A 26 -5.50 6.87 10.32
CA ALA A 26 -5.18 7.29 11.68
C ALA A 26 -4.21 8.47 11.67
N VAL A 27 -3.13 8.43 10.87
CA VAL A 27 -2.21 9.56 10.70
C VAL A 27 -2.94 10.80 10.19
N VAL A 28 -3.79 10.67 9.17
CA VAL A 28 -4.60 11.78 8.63
C VAL A 28 -5.48 12.40 9.71
N LEU A 29 -6.18 11.58 10.49
CA LEU A 29 -7.07 12.04 11.55
C LEU A 29 -6.29 12.77 12.64
N VAL A 30 -5.21 12.18 13.14
CA VAL A 30 -4.41 12.76 14.23
C VAL A 30 -3.73 14.06 13.78
N LEU A 31 -3.22 14.13 12.55
CA LEU A 31 -2.68 15.37 11.98
C LEU A 31 -3.75 16.45 11.87
N ALA A 32 -4.94 16.12 11.38
CA ALA A 32 -6.04 17.08 11.27
C ALA A 32 -6.47 17.62 12.64
N LEU A 33 -6.49 16.76 13.67
CA LEU A 33 -6.72 17.16 15.05
C LEU A 33 -5.60 18.08 15.55
N GLY A 34 -4.34 17.70 15.37
CA GLY A 34 -3.18 18.51 15.78
C GLY A 34 -3.20 19.92 15.20
N LEU A 35 -3.52 20.06 13.91
CA LEU A 35 -3.61 21.37 13.25
C LEU A 35 -4.85 22.18 13.63
N SER A 36 -5.85 21.53 14.21
CA SER A 36 -7.05 22.20 14.74
C SER A 36 -6.88 22.62 16.21
N THR A 37 -5.81 22.17 16.87
CA THR A 37 -5.50 22.47 18.27
C THR A 37 -4.86 23.87 18.39
N PRO A 38 -5.44 24.80 19.18
CA PRO A 38 -4.93 26.17 19.30
C PRO A 38 -3.62 26.28 20.08
N ASP A 39 -3.42 25.43 21.08
CA ASP A 39 -2.23 25.43 21.93
C ASP A 39 -1.09 24.63 21.31
N ALA A 40 0.13 25.16 21.44
CA ALA A 40 1.32 24.56 20.84
C ALA A 40 1.64 23.19 21.46
N GLU A 41 1.47 23.03 22.78
CA GLU A 41 1.78 21.79 23.49
C GLU A 41 0.89 20.64 23.03
N GLY A 42 -0.43 20.83 22.98
CA GLY A 42 -1.37 19.82 22.50
C GLY A 42 -1.20 19.50 21.02
N ARG A 43 -0.88 20.50 20.19
CA ARG A 43 -0.53 20.27 18.78
C ARG A 43 0.71 19.39 18.66
N ASP A 44 1.81 19.75 19.32
CA ASP A 44 3.08 19.03 19.20
C ASP A 44 2.96 17.59 19.72
N ALA A 45 2.17 17.37 20.78
CA ALA A 45 1.83 16.04 21.27
C ALA A 45 1.07 15.20 20.21
N LEU A 46 0.09 15.79 19.53
CA LEU A 46 -0.67 15.10 18.47
C LEU A 46 0.20 14.83 17.23
N LEU A 47 1.08 15.77 16.85
CA LEU A 47 2.05 15.55 15.78
C LEU A 47 3.02 14.41 16.13
N GLY A 48 3.45 14.33 17.40
CA GLY A 48 4.24 13.21 17.91
C GLY A 48 3.51 11.87 17.80
N ILE A 49 2.23 11.81 18.15
CA ILE A 49 1.41 10.60 17.99
C ILE A 49 1.28 10.20 16.52
N ALA A 50 1.08 11.17 15.62
CA ALA A 50 1.04 10.90 14.19
C ALA A 50 2.38 10.34 13.68
N ASP A 51 3.50 10.86 14.18
CA ASP A 51 4.85 10.39 13.85
C ASP A 51 5.09 8.96 14.33
N ASP A 52 4.70 8.66 15.57
CA ASP A 52 4.77 7.32 16.15
C ASP A 52 3.94 6.32 15.35
N ILE A 53 2.70 6.66 14.97
CA ILE A 53 1.87 5.78 14.13
C ILE A 53 2.59 5.51 12.79
N GLN A 54 3.17 6.54 12.17
CA GLN A 54 3.85 6.38 10.89
C GLN A 54 5.10 5.49 11.02
N HIS A 55 5.95 5.73 12.01
CA HIS A 55 7.23 5.04 12.17
C HIS A 55 7.10 3.65 12.82
N LEU A 56 6.20 3.48 13.79
CA LEU A 56 6.04 2.23 14.54
C LEU A 56 5.01 1.28 13.91
N LEU A 57 4.07 1.81 13.12
CA LEU A 57 3.01 1.00 12.52
C LEU A 57 3.06 1.05 10.98
N GLY A 58 3.02 2.24 10.39
CA GLY A 58 2.89 2.44 8.94
C GLY A 58 4.06 1.86 8.15
N ILE A 59 5.28 2.33 8.42
CA ILE A 59 6.51 1.89 7.72
C ILE A 59 6.79 0.39 7.95
N PRO A 60 6.68 -0.18 9.16
CA PRO A 60 6.89 -1.61 9.39
C PRO A 60 5.87 -2.49 8.66
N LEU A 61 4.59 -2.09 8.63
CA LEU A 61 3.54 -2.82 7.90
C LEU A 61 3.81 -2.82 6.40
N LEU A 62 4.15 -1.65 5.82
CA LEU A 62 4.51 -1.54 4.40
C LEU A 62 5.75 -2.38 4.06
N SER A 63 6.77 -2.33 4.91
CA SER A 63 7.99 -3.13 4.74
C SER A 63 7.69 -4.63 4.74
N THR A 64 6.85 -5.08 5.67
CA THR A 64 6.39 -6.47 5.73
C THR A 64 5.58 -6.85 4.49
N ALA A 65 4.72 -5.96 4.01
CA ALA A 65 3.93 -6.16 2.79
C ALA A 65 4.83 -6.35 1.55
N VAL A 66 5.88 -5.53 1.43
CA VAL A 66 6.88 -5.64 0.36
C VAL A 66 7.63 -6.97 0.46
N LEU A 67 8.12 -7.34 1.65
CA LEU A 67 8.82 -8.60 1.86
C LEU A 67 7.96 -9.81 1.47
N ILE A 68 6.72 -9.85 1.92
CA ILE A 68 5.77 -10.91 1.55
C ILE A 68 5.51 -10.89 0.03
N GLY A 69 5.39 -9.70 -0.56
CA GLY A 69 5.22 -9.51 -2.00
C GLY A 69 6.38 -10.09 -2.80
N VAL A 70 7.61 -9.79 -2.40
CA VAL A 70 8.86 -10.29 -3.02
C VAL A 70 8.97 -11.80 -2.86
N LEU A 71 8.77 -12.33 -1.65
CA LEU A 71 8.79 -13.77 -1.39
C LEU A 71 7.73 -14.50 -2.23
N SER A 72 6.52 -13.94 -2.31
CA SER A 72 5.46 -14.50 -3.16
C SER A 72 5.83 -14.47 -4.63
N ALA A 73 6.54 -13.44 -5.09
CA ALA A 73 7.03 -13.31 -6.45
C ALA A 73 8.09 -14.39 -6.80
N ILE A 74 8.99 -14.68 -5.86
CA ILE A 74 10.09 -15.65 -6.04
C ILE A 74 9.59 -17.11 -5.92
N TYR A 75 8.75 -17.40 -4.91
CA TYR A 75 8.34 -18.77 -4.57
C TYR A 75 7.02 -19.22 -5.23
N SER A 76 6.31 -18.31 -5.90
CA SER A 76 5.11 -18.68 -6.65
C SER A 76 5.49 -19.54 -7.86
N PRO A 77 4.93 -20.77 -8.00
CA PRO A 77 5.20 -21.66 -9.14
C PRO A 77 4.70 -21.11 -10.49
N TRP A 78 4.16 -19.90 -10.54
CA TRP A 78 3.53 -19.29 -11.73
C TRP A 78 4.44 -18.36 -12.53
N GLY A 79 5.67 -18.12 -12.07
CA GLY A 79 6.68 -17.33 -12.78
C GLY A 79 6.39 -15.84 -12.82
N LEU A 80 7.36 -15.04 -12.34
CA LEU A 80 7.33 -13.57 -12.25
C LEU A 80 6.91 -12.85 -13.55
N PHE A 81 7.08 -13.52 -14.69
CA PHE A 81 6.91 -12.94 -16.03
C PHE A 81 5.58 -13.29 -16.73
N LYS A 82 4.81 -14.27 -16.25
CA LYS A 82 3.49 -14.58 -16.85
C LYS A 82 2.35 -13.74 -16.29
N HIS A 83 2.52 -13.09 -15.14
CA HIS A 83 1.47 -12.34 -14.44
C HIS A 83 1.95 -10.91 -14.13
N THR A 84 1.99 -10.07 -15.17
CA THR A 84 2.40 -8.65 -15.08
C THR A 84 1.65 -7.86 -14.01
N TRP A 85 0.47 -8.32 -13.58
CA TRP A 85 -0.27 -7.72 -12.48
C TRP A 85 0.43 -7.83 -11.12
N VAL A 86 1.20 -8.90 -10.86
CA VAL A 86 1.93 -9.08 -9.58
C VAL A 86 3.04 -8.05 -9.49
N LEU A 87 3.79 -7.86 -10.58
CA LEU A 87 4.84 -6.87 -10.66
C LEU A 87 4.28 -5.45 -10.50
N LYS A 88 3.19 -5.11 -11.21
CA LYS A 88 2.52 -3.80 -11.06
C LYS A 88 2.11 -3.52 -9.61
N LYS A 89 1.54 -4.51 -8.92
CA LYS A 89 1.16 -4.38 -7.51
C LYS A 89 2.38 -4.20 -6.60
N LEU A 90 3.46 -4.95 -6.83
CA LEU A 90 4.69 -4.82 -6.07
C LEU A 90 5.30 -3.41 -6.24
N VAL A 91 5.31 -2.89 -7.47
CA VAL A 91 5.77 -1.52 -7.74
C VAL A 91 4.90 -0.50 -7.01
N LEU A 92 3.57 -0.63 -7.03
CA LEU A 92 2.68 0.26 -6.28
C LEU A 92 3.00 0.25 -4.77
N THR A 93 3.20 -0.92 -4.17
CA THR A 93 3.55 -1.03 -2.74
C THR A 93 4.94 -0.45 -2.44
N LEU A 94 5.91 -0.64 -3.33
CA LEU A 94 7.25 -0.06 -3.20
C LEU A 94 7.23 1.47 -3.27
N VAL A 95 6.49 2.03 -4.23
CA VAL A 95 6.29 3.48 -4.33
C VAL A 95 5.63 4.01 -3.05
N ASN A 96 4.64 3.28 -2.52
CA ASN A 96 3.97 3.66 -1.29
C ASN A 96 4.93 3.67 -0.09
N LEU A 97 5.77 2.65 0.04
CA LEU A 97 6.81 2.58 1.07
C LEU A 97 7.86 3.70 0.89
N ALA A 98 8.27 3.99 -0.34
CA ALA A 98 9.20 5.09 -0.61
C ALA A 98 8.59 6.44 -0.21
N MET A 99 7.32 6.68 -0.52
CA MET A 99 6.61 7.88 -0.05
C MET A 99 6.56 7.92 1.49
N ALA A 100 6.30 6.78 2.14
CA ALA A 100 6.25 6.71 3.59
C ALA A 100 7.59 7.07 4.25
N ILE A 101 8.70 6.58 3.71
CA ILE A 101 10.06 6.77 4.26
C ILE A 101 10.64 8.14 3.88
N PHE A 102 10.49 8.56 2.62
CA PHE A 102 11.21 9.74 2.11
C PHE A 102 10.37 11.00 2.10
N LEU A 103 9.05 10.89 2.09
CA LEU A 103 8.15 12.03 1.97
C LEU A 103 7.45 12.36 3.29
N THR A 104 6.63 11.43 3.79
CA THR A 104 5.80 11.68 4.98
C THR A 104 6.57 11.52 6.28
N GLY A 105 7.27 10.39 6.48
CA GLY A 105 8.02 10.09 7.71
C GLY A 105 8.84 11.27 8.26
N PRO A 106 9.80 11.84 7.51
CA PRO A 106 10.65 12.91 8.02
C PRO A 106 9.95 14.25 8.23
N ARG A 107 8.71 14.43 7.74
CA ARG A 107 8.02 15.73 7.69
C ARG A 107 6.78 15.82 8.55
N ILE A 108 6.35 14.73 9.21
CA ILE A 108 5.14 14.74 10.04
C ILE A 108 5.24 15.77 11.17
N LEU A 109 6.38 15.82 11.86
CA LEU A 109 6.60 16.79 12.95
C LEU A 109 6.70 18.25 12.45
N GLU A 110 7.04 18.44 11.18
CA GLU A 110 7.18 19.76 10.54
C GLU A 110 5.83 20.30 10.02
N THR A 111 4.74 19.54 10.12
CA THR A 111 3.43 19.94 9.60
C THR A 111 2.79 21.12 10.33
N ALA A 112 3.38 21.61 11.42
CA ALA A 112 3.00 22.91 12.00
C ALA A 112 3.16 24.07 11.00
N ASP A 113 4.04 23.92 10.01
CA ASP A 113 4.17 24.79 8.84
C ASP A 113 3.14 24.40 7.75
N LEU A 114 2.33 25.37 7.30
CA LEU A 114 1.23 25.12 6.36
C LEU A 114 1.66 24.52 5.00
N PRO A 115 2.71 25.04 4.32
CA PRO A 115 3.27 24.40 3.13
C PRO A 115 3.62 22.91 3.35
N THR A 116 4.27 22.61 4.47
CA THR A 116 4.65 21.23 4.82
C THR A 116 3.42 20.37 5.10
N ALA A 117 2.41 20.92 5.80
CA ALA A 117 1.14 20.24 6.02
C ALA A 117 0.47 19.83 4.70
N TRP A 118 0.34 20.75 3.74
CA TRP A 118 -0.27 20.46 2.44
C TRP A 118 0.46 19.37 1.67
N LEU A 119 1.79 19.40 1.71
CA LEU A 119 2.63 18.40 1.08
C LEU A 119 2.44 17.02 1.73
N VAL A 120 2.41 16.94 3.06
CA VAL A 120 2.19 15.69 3.80
C VAL A 120 0.77 15.16 3.59
N PHE A 121 -0.28 15.99 3.65
CA PHE A 121 -1.64 15.54 3.35
C PHE A 121 -1.80 15.07 1.91
N GLY A 122 -1.24 15.81 0.94
CA GLY A 122 -1.23 15.40 -0.46
C GLY A 122 -0.57 14.03 -0.64
N ALA A 123 0.55 13.80 0.06
CA ALA A 123 1.24 12.52 0.07
C ALA A 123 0.38 11.41 0.70
N LEU A 124 -0.26 11.64 1.86
CA LEU A 124 -1.14 10.66 2.52
C LEU A 124 -2.35 10.30 1.64
N VAL A 125 -2.96 11.28 0.96
CA VAL A 125 -4.04 11.03 -0.01
C VAL A 125 -3.54 10.18 -1.17
N ALA A 126 -2.36 10.50 -1.73
CA ALA A 126 -1.75 9.69 -2.77
C ALA A 126 -1.46 8.25 -2.29
N GLN A 127 -1.00 8.06 -1.05
CA GLN A 127 -0.78 6.75 -0.46
C GLN A 127 -2.09 5.95 -0.35
N LEU A 128 -3.20 6.58 0.07
CA LEU A 128 -4.53 5.96 0.09
C LEU A 128 -4.97 5.53 -1.31
N VAL A 129 -4.79 6.38 -2.31
CA VAL A 129 -5.09 6.04 -3.71
C VAL A 129 -4.25 4.86 -4.19
N LEU A 130 -2.95 4.83 -3.88
CA LEU A 130 -2.07 3.71 -4.22
C LEU A 130 -2.53 2.40 -3.55
N TYR A 131 -2.94 2.43 -2.29
CA TYR A 131 -3.51 1.27 -1.60
C TYR A 131 -4.80 0.78 -2.27
N LEU A 132 -5.70 1.69 -2.65
CA LEU A 132 -6.94 1.35 -3.35
C LEU A 132 -6.67 0.76 -4.73
N LEU A 133 -5.73 1.32 -5.49
CA LEU A 133 -5.31 0.78 -6.79
C LEU A 133 -4.67 -0.60 -6.64
N ALA A 134 -3.78 -0.80 -5.66
CA ALA A 134 -3.17 -2.09 -5.38
C ALA A 134 -4.19 -3.15 -4.97
N THR A 135 -5.21 -2.75 -4.20
CA THR A 135 -6.33 -3.62 -3.78
C THR A 135 -7.25 -3.94 -4.95
N GLY A 136 -7.65 -2.93 -5.73
CA GLY A 136 -8.45 -3.09 -6.94
C GLY A 136 -7.77 -4.01 -7.95
N LEU A 137 -6.47 -3.83 -8.20
CA LEU A 137 -5.70 -4.70 -9.09
C LEU A 137 -5.61 -6.15 -8.57
N SER A 138 -5.66 -6.33 -7.24
CA SER A 138 -5.68 -7.65 -6.60
C SER A 138 -7.01 -8.37 -6.79
N VAL A 139 -8.12 -7.63 -6.84
CA VAL A 139 -9.49 -8.16 -6.99
C VAL A 139 -9.84 -8.36 -8.45
N PHE A 140 -9.65 -7.33 -9.28
CA PHE A 140 -10.11 -7.28 -10.67
C PHE A 140 -9.17 -7.95 -11.66
N LYS A 141 -8.15 -8.70 -11.18
CA LYS A 141 -7.16 -9.50 -11.94
C LYS A 141 -7.46 -9.48 -13.45
N PRO A 142 -6.73 -8.71 -14.29
CA PRO A 142 -7.05 -8.65 -15.70
C PRO A 142 -6.99 -10.08 -16.22
N LYS A 143 -8.16 -10.61 -16.63
CA LYS A 143 -8.31 -11.93 -17.24
C LYS A 143 -7.62 -11.88 -18.60
N GLY A 144 -6.30 -11.96 -18.57
CA GLY A 144 -5.43 -11.94 -19.73
C GLY A 144 -4.53 -13.15 -19.66
N LEU A 145 -5.09 -14.32 -19.94
CA LEU A 145 -4.31 -15.43 -20.46
C LEU A 145 -3.71 -14.94 -21.79
N VAL A 146 -2.48 -14.44 -21.74
CA VAL A 146 -1.64 -14.31 -22.94
C VAL A 146 -1.33 -15.75 -23.36
N GLY A 147 -2.22 -16.31 -24.18
CA GLY A 147 -2.09 -17.67 -24.71
C GLY A 147 -3.41 -18.32 -25.13
N GLU A 148 -4.53 -18.01 -24.48
CA GLU A 148 -5.78 -18.75 -24.76
C GLU A 148 -6.46 -18.25 -26.05
N LYS A 149 -6.40 -16.94 -26.34
CA LYS A 149 -6.99 -16.39 -27.57
C LYS A 149 -6.28 -16.83 -28.87
N ALA A 150 -5.05 -17.35 -28.78
CA ALA A 150 -4.33 -17.87 -29.95
C ALA A 150 -4.68 -19.35 -30.22
N ALA A 151 -5.02 -20.13 -29.18
CA ALA A 151 -5.36 -21.55 -29.33
C ALA A 151 -6.80 -21.75 -29.84
N THR A 152 -7.76 -20.93 -29.42
CA THR A 152 -9.16 -21.07 -29.86
C THR A 152 -9.38 -20.66 -31.33
N ARG A 153 -8.47 -19.90 -31.93
CA ARG A 153 -8.59 -19.46 -33.33
C ARG A 153 -8.07 -20.49 -34.35
N MET A 154 -7.40 -21.56 -33.91
CA MET A 154 -6.85 -22.61 -34.79
C MET A 154 -7.67 -23.91 -34.82
N VAL A 155 -8.72 -24.04 -34.00
CA VAL A 155 -9.53 -25.28 -33.89
C VAL A 155 -10.91 -25.14 -34.57
N GLY A 156 -11.25 -23.94 -35.08
CA GLY A 156 -12.57 -23.64 -35.65
C GLY A 156 -12.68 -23.62 -37.18
N THR A 157 -11.69 -24.14 -37.90
CA THR A 157 -11.74 -24.26 -39.38
C THR A 157 -11.29 -25.66 -39.78
N GLY A 158 -12.24 -26.60 -39.76
CA GLY A 158 -12.10 -27.97 -40.25
C GLY A 158 -13.47 -28.52 -40.53
#